data_AF-A0AAE1A7H6-F1
#
_entry.id   AF-A0AAE1A7H6-F1
#
_cell.length_a   1.000
_cell.length_b   1.000
_cell.length_c   1.000
_cell.angle_alpha   90.00
_cell.angle_beta   90.00
_cell.angle_gamma   90.00
#
_symmetry.space_group_name_H-M   'P 1'
#
loop_
_entity.id
_entity.type
_entity.pdbx_description
1 polymer ?
#
loop_
_entity_poly.entity_id
_entity_poly.type
_entity_poly.pdbx_seq_one_letter_code
_entity_poly.pdbx_strand_id
1 'polypeptide(L)'
;MLKSVIISLVLVGVAMAYNSYRSLIPNGSSVPNPCGGGSWRGVGHLQEGGTGPLNPFGADFAANNHVWDKALCMMDSDGDGRSNGEELGDSHCHWSVISGGHLSSATGHPGE
;
A
#
# COMPACT_ATOMS: atom_id res chain seq x y z
N MET A 1 -4.84 -21.45 -28.95
CA MET A 1 -4.39 -20.08 -29.28
C MET A 1 -5.22 -19.03 -28.55
N LEU A 2 -6.55 -18.97 -28.71
CA LEU A 2 -7.41 -17.99 -28.02
C LEU A 2 -7.36 -18.07 -26.48
N LYS A 3 -7.40 -19.29 -25.89
CA LYS A 3 -7.27 -19.50 -24.43
C LYS A 3 -5.92 -19.03 -23.87
N SER A 4 -4.83 -19.25 -24.61
CA SER A 4 -3.48 -18.83 -24.21
C SER A 4 -3.31 -17.31 -24.25
N VAL A 5 -3.94 -16.64 -25.23
CA VAL A 5 -3.95 -15.17 -25.32
C VAL A 5 -4.74 -14.56 -24.16
N ILE A 6 -5.89 -15.14 -23.79
CA ILE A 6 -6.72 -14.66 -22.67
C ILE A 6 -5.97 -14.79 -21.33
N ILE A 7 -5.31 -15.93 -21.10
CA ILE A 7 -4.53 -16.15 -19.87
C ILE A 7 -3.38 -15.14 -19.76
N SER A 8 -2.66 -14.88 -20.87
CA SER A 8 -1.58 -13.90 -20.88
C SER A 8 -2.06 -12.46 -20.64
N LEU A 9 -3.22 -12.05 -21.16
CA LEU A 9 -3.77 -10.71 -20.91
C LEU A 9 -4.17 -10.50 -19.45
N VAL A 10 -4.77 -11.51 -18.82
CA VAL A 10 -5.20 -11.42 -17.41
C VAL A 10 -4.00 -11.30 -16.48
N LEU A 11 -2.94 -12.10 -16.70
CA LEU A 11 -1.74 -12.07 -15.86
C LEU A 11 -0.97 -10.74 -15.96
N VAL A 12 -0.91 -10.13 -17.16
CA VAL A 12 -0.29 -8.81 -17.34
C VAL A 12 -1.09 -7.72 -16.61
N GLY A 13 -2.42 -7.75 -16.67
CA GLY A 13 -3.28 -6.79 -15.98
C GLY A 13 -3.11 -6.81 -14.45
N VAL A 14 -3.03 -8.01 -13.86
CA VAL A 14 -2.83 -8.18 -12.41
C VAL A 14 -1.44 -7.69 -11.97
N ALA A 15 -0.39 -7.99 -12.74
CA ALA A 15 0.97 -7.54 -12.44
C ALA A 15 1.12 -6.01 -12.53
N MET A 16 0.45 -5.37 -13.49
CA MET A 16 0.42 -3.90 -13.59
C MET A 16 -0.39 -3.25 -12.48
N ALA A 17 -1.51 -3.84 -12.07
CA ALA A 17 -2.32 -3.33 -10.96
C ALA A 17 -1.53 -3.38 -9.63
N TYR A 18 -0.72 -4.42 -9.41
CA TYR A 18 0.06 -4.54 -8.19
C TYR A 18 1.12 -3.44 -8.02
N ASN A 19 1.87 -3.12 -9.08
CA ASN A 19 2.79 -1.98 -9.05
C ASN A 19 2.04 -0.64 -8.93
N SER A 20 0.80 -0.56 -9.40
CA SER A 20 0.03 0.68 -9.32
C SER A 20 -0.34 1.05 -7.89
N TYR A 21 -0.82 0.14 -7.04
CA TYR A 21 -1.30 0.53 -5.71
C TYR A 21 -0.21 1.05 -4.77
N ARG A 22 1.00 0.47 -4.82
CA ARG A 22 2.15 0.97 -4.05
C ARG A 22 2.60 2.36 -4.48
N SER A 23 2.30 2.75 -5.72
CA SER A 23 2.58 4.11 -6.23
C SER A 23 1.53 5.14 -5.82
N LEU A 24 0.41 4.68 -5.23
CA LEU A 24 -0.69 5.53 -4.77
C LEU A 24 -0.59 5.87 -3.28
N ILE A 25 0.45 5.42 -2.59
CA ILE A 25 0.70 5.67 -1.16
C ILE A 25 2.15 6.14 -0.93
N PRO A 26 2.41 6.92 0.13
CA PRO A 26 3.77 7.35 0.45
C PRO A 26 4.65 6.15 0.81
N ASN A 27 5.91 6.18 0.38
CA ASN A 27 6.91 5.14 0.66
C ASN A 27 6.47 3.69 0.34
N GLY A 28 5.50 3.47 -0.55
CA GLY A 28 4.98 2.12 -0.82
C GLY A 28 6.04 1.11 -1.29
N SER A 29 7.18 1.57 -1.81
CA SER A 29 8.33 0.73 -2.18
C SER A 29 9.28 0.37 -1.02
N SER A 30 9.19 1.10 0.09
CA SER A 30 10.13 1.08 1.23
C SER A 30 9.46 0.81 2.58
N VAL A 31 8.20 0.37 2.60
CA VAL A 31 7.51 -0.08 3.83
C VAL A 31 8.30 -1.25 4.45
N PRO A 32 8.77 -1.15 5.70
CA PRO A 32 9.54 -2.21 6.35
C PRO A 32 8.79 -3.55 6.40
N ASN A 33 9.50 -4.65 6.19
CA ASN A 33 8.95 -5.98 6.41
C ASN A 33 8.90 -6.29 7.93
N PRO A 34 7.71 -6.48 8.53
CA PRO A 34 7.55 -6.76 9.97
C PRO A 34 8.19 -8.10 10.39
N CYS A 35 8.28 -9.06 9.47
CA CYS A 35 8.97 -10.35 9.68
C CYS A 35 10.51 -10.25 9.54
N GLY A 36 11.03 -9.05 9.27
CA GLY A 36 12.45 -8.79 9.01
C GLY A 36 12.85 -9.01 7.54
N GLY A 37 13.91 -8.31 7.13
CA GLY A 37 14.49 -8.44 5.79
C GLY A 37 13.76 -7.67 4.69
N GLY A 38 14.29 -6.49 4.34
CA GLY A 38 13.83 -5.71 3.19
C GLY A 38 12.46 -5.04 3.36
N SER A 39 11.82 -4.74 2.24
CA SER A 39 10.53 -4.04 2.19
C SER A 39 9.37 -4.99 1.95
N TRP A 40 8.25 -4.78 2.64
CA TRP A 40 6.99 -5.47 2.36
C TRP A 40 6.46 -5.04 1.00
N ARG A 41 6.34 -5.99 0.06
CA ARG A 41 5.87 -5.67 -1.30
C ARG A 41 4.36 -5.53 -1.35
N GLY A 42 3.65 -6.31 -0.54
CA GLY A 42 2.20 -6.44 -0.56
C GLY A 42 1.48 -5.47 0.38
N VAL A 43 1.85 -4.19 0.36
CA VAL A 43 1.22 -3.20 1.26
C VAL A 43 -0.29 -3.19 1.02
N GLY A 44 -1.07 -3.45 2.06
CA GLY A 44 -2.53 -3.65 1.99
C GLY A 44 -2.98 -5.12 2.00
N HIS A 45 -2.07 -6.09 1.99
CA HIS A 45 -2.36 -7.51 2.04
C HIS A 45 -1.64 -8.21 3.19
N LEU A 46 -2.26 -9.26 3.73
CA LEU A 46 -1.66 -10.11 4.77
C LEU A 46 -0.46 -10.94 4.27
N GLN A 47 -0.29 -11.07 2.95
CA GLN A 47 0.86 -11.77 2.37
C GLN A 47 1.78 -10.77 1.68
N GLU A 48 3.09 -10.87 1.95
CA GLU A 48 4.14 -10.02 1.37
C GLU A 48 4.11 -9.98 -0.16
N GLY A 49 3.62 -11.05 -0.79
CA GLY A 49 3.46 -11.13 -2.24
C GLY A 49 2.38 -10.22 -2.83
N GLY A 50 1.55 -9.58 -2.00
CA GLY A 50 0.46 -8.73 -2.45
C GLY A 50 -0.75 -9.50 -2.95
N THR A 51 -0.95 -10.69 -2.40
CA THR A 51 -2.01 -11.61 -2.82
C THR A 51 -2.80 -12.06 -1.60
N GLY A 52 -3.96 -12.66 -1.84
CA GLY A 52 -4.85 -13.13 -0.78
C GLY A 52 -5.55 -11.98 -0.05
N PRO A 53 -6.01 -12.22 1.20
CA PRO A 53 -6.86 -11.27 1.92
C PRO A 53 -6.19 -9.91 2.12
N LEU A 54 -7.00 -8.86 2.10
CA LEU A 54 -6.59 -7.54 2.53
C LEU A 54 -6.31 -7.55 4.03
N ASN A 55 -5.33 -6.76 4.45
CA ASN A 55 -5.18 -6.40 5.84
C ASN A 55 -6.07 -5.17 6.17
N PRO A 56 -6.13 -4.70 7.43
CA PRO A 56 -6.98 -3.56 7.78
C PRO A 56 -6.73 -2.32 6.92
N PHE A 57 -5.46 -1.91 6.76
CA PHE A 57 -5.10 -0.81 5.85
C PHE A 57 -5.61 -1.00 4.42
N GLY A 58 -5.43 -2.19 3.85
CA GLY A 58 -5.88 -2.47 2.49
C GLY A 58 -7.40 -2.39 2.35
N ALA A 59 -8.14 -2.81 3.38
CA ALA A 59 -9.59 -2.69 3.42
C ALA A 59 -10.03 -1.21 3.48
N ASP A 60 -9.38 -0.40 4.33
CA ASP A 60 -9.66 1.03 4.44
C ASP A 60 -9.25 1.79 3.18
N PHE A 61 -8.12 1.44 2.58
CA PHE A 61 -7.67 2.02 1.32
C PHE A 61 -8.65 1.70 0.19
N ALA A 62 -9.14 0.46 0.11
CA ALA A 62 -10.15 0.07 -0.86
C ALA A 62 -11.48 0.80 -0.61
N ALA A 63 -11.91 0.93 0.65
CA ALA A 63 -13.09 1.70 1.04
C ALA A 63 -12.93 3.19 0.71
N ASN A 64 -11.70 3.71 0.76
CA ASN A 64 -11.35 5.07 0.35
C ASN A 64 -11.07 5.20 -1.16
N ASN A 65 -11.64 4.32 -1.99
CA ASN A 65 -11.49 4.30 -3.44
C ASN A 65 -10.03 4.26 -3.94
N HIS A 66 -9.13 3.71 -3.14
CA HIS A 66 -7.70 3.65 -3.41
C HIS A 66 -7.06 5.05 -3.55
N VAL A 67 -7.56 6.02 -2.78
CA VAL A 67 -7.02 7.38 -2.73
C VAL A 67 -6.29 7.59 -1.40
N TRP A 68 -5.04 8.05 -1.48
CA TRP A 68 -4.35 8.61 -0.33
C TRP A 68 -4.81 10.05 -0.13
N ASP A 69 -5.65 10.25 0.87
CA ASP A 69 -6.08 11.57 1.31
C ASP A 69 -5.82 11.74 2.81
N LYS A 70 -6.17 12.92 3.33
CA LYS A 70 -6.00 13.24 4.74
C LYS A 70 -6.81 12.32 5.67
N ALA A 71 -7.95 11.80 5.24
CA ALA A 71 -8.76 10.93 6.07
C ALA A 71 -8.07 9.59 6.27
N LEU A 72 -7.61 8.95 5.18
CA LEU A 72 -6.87 7.70 5.26
C LEU A 72 -5.52 7.88 5.93
N CYS A 73 -4.80 8.98 5.64
CA CYS A 73 -3.50 9.25 6.25
C CYS A 73 -3.56 9.39 7.79
N MET A 74 -4.62 10.01 8.32
CA MET A 74 -4.80 10.20 9.76
C MET A 74 -5.44 8.99 10.46
N MET A 75 -5.90 7.99 9.71
CA MET A 75 -6.49 6.78 10.27
C MET A 75 -5.42 5.87 10.87
N ASP A 76 -5.77 5.19 11.96
CA ASP A 76 -5.00 4.12 12.58
C ASP A 76 -5.72 2.81 12.20
N SER A 77 -5.29 2.23 11.08
CA SER A 77 -6.05 1.17 10.41
C SER A 77 -5.94 -0.18 11.12
N ASP A 78 -4.78 -0.54 11.68
CA ASP A 78 -4.59 -1.75 12.48
C ASP A 78 -4.83 -1.56 13.99
N GLY A 79 -4.91 -0.31 14.47
CA GLY A 79 -5.22 -0.01 15.87
C GLY A 79 -3.99 -0.12 16.78
N ASP A 80 -2.78 0.01 16.22
CA ASP A 80 -1.53 -0.04 16.98
C ASP A 80 -1.21 1.29 17.72
N GLY A 81 -2.04 2.32 17.50
CA GLY A 81 -1.92 3.64 18.10
C GLY A 81 -1.14 4.65 17.25
N ARG A 82 -0.76 4.29 16.02
CA ARG A 82 -0.08 5.17 15.05
C ARG A 82 -0.97 5.40 13.85
N SER A 83 -0.89 6.58 13.25
CA SER A 83 -1.59 6.80 12.00
C SER A 83 -0.83 6.17 10.83
N ASN A 84 -1.58 5.79 9.79
CA ASN A 84 -1.05 5.32 8.52
C ASN A 84 0.03 6.27 7.97
N GLY A 85 -0.17 7.58 8.13
CA GLY A 85 0.80 8.61 7.74
C GLY A 85 2.08 8.59 8.58
N GLU A 86 1.99 8.41 9.89
CA GLU A 86 3.17 8.29 10.76
C GLU A 86 4.03 7.08 10.41
N GLU A 87 3.40 5.97 10.05
CA GLU A 87 4.09 4.74 9.69
C GLU A 87 4.69 4.78 8.29
N LEU A 88 3.94 5.29 7.31
CA LEU A 88 4.40 5.43 5.93
C LEU A 88 5.28 6.67 5.71
N GLY A 89 5.54 7.48 6.74
CA GLY A 89 6.47 8.62 6.68
C GLY A 89 5.88 9.93 6.17
N ASP A 90 4.55 10.01 6.02
CA ASP A 90 3.76 11.21 5.73
C ASP A 90 2.99 11.69 6.98
N SER A 91 3.69 11.92 8.09
CA SER A 91 3.07 12.28 9.39
C SER A 91 2.25 13.57 9.39
N HIS A 92 2.41 14.40 8.36
CA HIS A 92 1.66 15.65 8.19
C HIS A 92 0.55 15.56 7.11
N CYS A 93 0.38 14.40 6.46
CA CYS A 93 -0.63 14.17 5.43
C CYS A 93 -0.57 15.18 4.28
N HIS A 94 0.64 15.44 3.79
CA HIS A 94 0.88 16.40 2.71
C HIS A 94 1.32 15.73 1.41
N TRP A 95 1.60 14.43 1.43
CA TRP A 95 1.96 13.71 0.23
C TRP A 95 0.76 13.55 -0.70
N SER A 96 1.00 13.66 -2.00
CA SER A 96 0.06 13.24 -3.02
C SER A 96 0.79 12.62 -4.19
N VAL A 97 0.08 11.85 -5.01
CA VAL A 97 0.62 11.24 -6.24
C VAL A 97 1.21 12.31 -7.19
N ILE A 98 0.65 13.53 -7.19
CA ILE A 98 1.06 14.59 -8.12
C ILE A 98 2.24 15.40 -7.56
N SER A 99 2.14 15.87 -6.32
CA SER A 99 3.14 16.73 -5.71
C SER A 99 4.33 15.96 -5.14
N GLY A 100 4.15 14.66 -4.89
CA GLY A 100 4.94 13.95 -3.90
C GLY A 100 4.85 14.66 -2.55
N GLY A 101 5.94 14.62 -1.80
CA GLY A 101 6.10 15.33 -0.54
C GLY A 101 7.48 15.08 0.05
N HIS A 102 7.90 15.92 1.00
CA HIS A 102 9.07 15.63 1.82
C HIS A 102 8.66 14.60 2.87
N LEU A 103 8.92 13.33 2.56
CA LEU A 103 8.61 12.20 3.43
C LEU A 103 9.78 11.92 4.38
N SER A 104 9.46 11.52 5.60
CA SER A 104 10.41 10.75 6.42
C SER A 104 10.48 9.32 5.89
N SER A 105 11.47 8.54 6.33
CA SER A 105 11.48 7.10 6.05
C SER A 105 10.24 6.43 6.65
N ALA A 106 9.70 5.43 5.96
CA ALA A 106 8.68 4.57 6.55
C ALA A 106 9.26 3.83 7.77
N THR A 107 8.49 3.79 8.85
CA THR A 107 8.91 3.23 10.16
C THR A 107 8.01 2.13 10.67
N GLY A 108 6.86 1.89 10.01
CA GLY A 108 5.87 0.89 10.40
C GLY A 108 5.18 0.29 9.19
N HIS A 109 4.17 -0.55 9.46
CA HIS A 109 3.38 -1.23 8.45
C HIS A 109 1.90 -1.10 8.82
N PRO A 110 1.11 -0.29 8.09
CA PRO A 110 -0.17 0.26 8.56
C PRO A 110 -1.35 -0.71 8.71
N GLY A 111 -1.11 -1.99 8.56
CA GLY A 111 -2.15 -2.99 8.68
C GLY A 111 -1.63 -4.29 9.29
N GLU A 112 -0.71 -4.21 10.24
CA GLU A 112 -0.16 -5.35 10.99
C GLU A 112 -0.64 -5.41 12.44
#